data_AF-A0AAE4S6T4-F1
#
_entry.id   AF-A0AAE4S6T4-F1
#
_cell.length_a   1.000
_cell.length_b   1.000
_cell.length_c   1.000
_cell.angle_alpha   90.00
_cell.angle_beta   90.00
_cell.angle_gamma   90.00
#
_symmetry.space_group_name_H-M   'P 1'
#
loop_
_entity.id
_entity.type
_entity.pdbx_description
1 polymer ?
#
loop_
_entity_poly.entity_id
_entity_poly.type
_entity_poly.pdbx_seq_one_letter_code
_entity_poly.pdbx_strand_id
1 'polypeptide(L)'
;MRAPAVSPQDDSEWQAEKALWGIEDLDEEPEDESILLWQENWDAVMWWLSIPCFLKWNMGACLGMDVFAVKADAEMSARSINPDDYNKLKVIARTVTEELNGRKQ
;
A
#
# COMPACT_ATOMS: atom_id res chain seq x y z
N MET A 1 -26.53 21.61 -12.10
CA MET A 1 -26.22 23.05 -11.90
C MET A 1 -24.81 23.14 -11.33
N ARG A 2 -23.94 23.95 -11.92
CA ARG A 2 -22.52 24.11 -11.53
C ARG A 2 -22.46 25.17 -10.43
N ALA A 3 -21.76 24.91 -9.32
CA ALA A 3 -21.59 25.92 -8.27
C ALA A 3 -20.89 27.16 -8.87
N PRO A 4 -21.27 28.39 -8.44
CA PRO A 4 -20.58 29.59 -8.87
C PRO A 4 -19.10 29.53 -8.44
N ALA A 5 -18.21 30.03 -9.29
CA ALA A 5 -16.79 30.15 -8.96
C ALA A 5 -16.64 31.16 -7.81
N VAL A 6 -15.89 30.78 -6.78
CA VAL A 6 -15.58 31.65 -5.63
C VAL A 6 -14.88 32.90 -6.15
N SER A 7 -15.37 34.08 -5.76
CA SER A 7 -14.75 35.34 -6.16
C SER A 7 -13.58 35.68 -5.24
N PRO A 8 -12.59 36.49 -5.70
CA PRO A 8 -11.48 36.92 -4.85
C PRO A 8 -11.91 37.70 -3.59
N GLN A 9 -13.10 38.31 -3.61
CA GLN A 9 -13.67 38.98 -2.44
C GLN A 9 -14.19 37.96 -1.43
N ASP A 10 -14.87 36.90 -1.90
CA ASP A 10 -15.35 35.83 -1.03
C ASP A 10 -14.18 35.13 -0.32
N ASP A 11 -13.06 34.91 -1.02
CA ASP A 11 -11.84 34.35 -0.42
C ASP A 11 -11.28 35.27 0.67
N SER A 12 -11.25 36.59 0.44
CA SER A 12 -10.74 37.55 1.43
C SER A 12 -11.64 37.66 2.66
N GLU A 13 -12.96 37.63 2.47
CA GLU A 13 -13.95 37.67 3.56
C GLU A 13 -13.85 36.41 4.40
N TRP A 14 -13.76 35.25 3.76
CA TRP A 14 -13.55 33.96 4.41
C TRP A 14 -12.27 33.92 5.25
N GLN A 15 -11.15 34.44 4.73
CA GLN A 15 -9.89 34.49 5.49
C GLN A 15 -9.94 35.45 6.67
N ALA A 16 -10.63 36.59 6.53
CA ALA A 16 -10.85 37.52 7.63
C ALA A 16 -11.74 36.92 8.73
N GLU A 17 -12.78 36.18 8.35
CA GLU A 17 -13.61 35.41 9.28
C GLU A 17 -12.78 34.34 10.00
N LYS A 18 -12.01 33.50 9.28
CA LYS A 18 -11.11 32.52 9.92
C LYS A 18 -10.20 33.14 10.97
N ALA A 19 -9.57 34.27 10.64
CA ALA A 19 -8.68 35.01 11.53
C ALA A 19 -9.40 35.56 12.77
N LEU A 20 -10.64 36.07 12.62
CA LEU A 20 -11.45 36.56 13.73
C LEU A 20 -11.81 35.44 14.73
N TRP A 21 -11.95 34.21 14.23
CA TRP A 21 -12.25 33.03 15.04
C TRP A 21 -11.00 32.36 15.60
N GLY A 22 -9.80 32.87 15.31
CA GLY A 22 -8.53 32.29 15.76
C GLY A 22 -8.25 30.91 15.17
N ILE A 23 -8.82 30.60 14.00
CA ILE A 23 -8.56 29.37 13.27
C ILE A 23 -7.27 29.57 12.49
N GLU A 24 -6.16 29.11 13.06
CA GLU A 24 -4.93 28.89 12.28
C GLU A 24 -5.19 27.74 11.31
N ASP A 25 -4.75 27.88 10.06
CA ASP A 25 -4.73 26.75 9.15
C ASP A 25 -3.88 25.68 9.82
N LEU A 26 -4.51 24.56 10.22
CA LEU A 26 -3.78 23.42 10.76
C LEU A 26 -2.80 23.02 9.65
N ASP A 27 -1.50 23.12 9.91
CA ASP A 27 -0.51 22.40 9.12
C ASP A 27 -1.08 20.99 8.96
N GLU A 28 -1.38 20.57 7.72
CA GLU A 28 -1.88 19.23 7.45
C GLU A 28 -0.89 18.28 8.11
N GLU A 29 -1.29 17.68 9.24
CA GLU A 29 -0.43 16.71 9.91
C GLU A 29 -0.12 15.66 8.85
N PRO A 30 1.16 15.36 8.59
CA PRO A 30 1.52 14.39 7.58
C PRO A 30 0.76 13.11 7.91
N GLU A 31 -0.12 12.68 7.00
CA GLU A 31 -0.89 11.47 7.18
C GLU A 31 0.11 10.35 7.50
N ASP A 32 -0.09 9.69 8.64
CA ASP A 32 0.73 8.56 9.02
C ASP A 32 0.49 7.44 8.01
N GLU A 33 1.42 7.28 7.06
CA GLU A 33 1.37 6.24 6.02
C GLU A 33 1.59 4.83 6.59
N SER A 34 1.70 4.68 7.92
CA SER A 34 1.81 3.38 8.55
C SER A 34 0.50 2.59 8.44
N ILE A 35 0.64 1.27 8.33
CA ILE A 35 -0.48 0.34 8.31
C ILE A 35 -0.48 -0.50 9.58
N LEU A 36 -1.66 -0.66 10.19
CA LEU A 36 -1.84 -1.59 11.30
C LEU A 36 -1.78 -3.03 10.79
N LEU A 37 -0.87 -3.83 11.35
CA LEU A 37 -0.70 -5.24 11.01
C LEU A 37 -1.04 -6.13 12.20
N TRP A 38 -1.99 -7.06 12.01
CA TRP A 38 -2.27 -8.10 13.02
C TRP A 38 -1.04 -9.00 13.23
N GLN A 39 -0.74 -9.29 14.49
CA GLN A 39 0.44 -10.06 14.89
C GLN A 39 0.56 -11.42 14.17
N GLU A 40 -0.56 -12.10 13.95
CA GLU A 40 -0.61 -13.37 13.23
C GLU A 40 -0.12 -13.30 11.78
N ASN A 41 -0.12 -12.11 11.17
CA ASN A 41 0.34 -11.91 9.80
C ASN A 41 1.78 -11.39 9.71
N TRP A 42 2.40 -11.10 10.87
CA TRP A 42 3.72 -10.50 10.95
C TRP A 42 4.76 -11.30 10.16
N ASP A 43 4.89 -12.60 10.46
CA ASP A 43 5.93 -13.43 9.85
C ASP A 43 5.77 -13.58 8.34
N ALA A 44 4.53 -13.69 7.85
CA ALA A 44 4.23 -13.77 6.43
C ALA A 44 4.52 -12.46 5.69
N VAL A 45 4.18 -11.30 6.28
CA VAL A 45 4.47 -9.98 5.69
C VAL A 45 5.96 -9.69 5.70
N MET A 46 6.65 -9.98 6.80
CA MET A 46 8.11 -9.83 6.87
C MET A 46 8.82 -10.74 5.85
N TRP A 47 8.32 -11.95 5.64
CA TRP A 47 8.84 -12.84 4.61
C TRP A 47 8.57 -12.33 3.21
N TRP A 48 7.36 -11.82 2.94
CA TRP A 48 7.03 -11.17 1.67
C TRP A 48 7.99 -10.03 1.34
N LEU A 49 8.28 -9.17 2.31
CA LEU A 49 9.15 -8.00 2.13
C LEU A 49 10.64 -8.36 2.00
N SER A 50 11.05 -9.56 2.43
CA SER A 50 12.46 -9.96 2.43
C SER A 50 12.93 -10.63 1.14
N ILE A 51 12.02 -11.19 0.33
CA ILE A 51 12.41 -12.02 -0.82
C ILE A 51 12.66 -11.14 -2.07
N PRO A 52 13.90 -11.09 -2.59
CA PRO A 52 14.16 -10.45 -3.88
C PRO A 52 13.56 -11.29 -5.03
N CYS A 53 13.07 -10.62 -6.07
CA CYS A 53 12.56 -11.26 -7.30
C CYS A 53 11.41 -12.27 -7.08
N PHE A 54 10.50 -11.96 -6.14
CA PHE A 54 9.37 -12.81 -5.75
C PHE A 54 8.34 -13.07 -6.86
N LEU A 55 8.16 -12.12 -7.79
CA LEU A 55 7.13 -12.16 -8.82
C LEU A 55 7.69 -12.59 -10.17
N LYS A 56 6.96 -13.46 -10.87
CA LYS A 56 7.20 -13.80 -12.27
C LYS A 56 6.55 -12.79 -13.19
N TRP A 57 7.26 -12.48 -14.27
CA TRP A 57 6.81 -11.55 -15.29
C TRP A 57 6.89 -12.20 -16.66
N ASN A 58 5.92 -11.91 -17.52
CA ASN A 58 5.93 -12.30 -18.93
C ASN A 58 5.35 -11.19 -19.80
N MET A 59 6.14 -10.69 -20.75
CA MET A 59 5.74 -9.63 -21.69
C MET A 59 5.06 -8.43 -20.99
N GLY A 60 5.55 -8.07 -19.80
CA GLY A 60 5.03 -6.95 -19.00
C GLY A 60 3.78 -7.27 -18.17
N ALA A 61 3.22 -8.47 -18.20
CA ALA A 61 2.19 -8.93 -17.27
C ALA A 61 2.82 -9.65 -16.08
N CYS A 62 2.29 -9.42 -14.88
CA CYS A 62 2.67 -10.19 -13.70
C CYS A 62 1.95 -11.54 -13.74
N LEU A 63 2.69 -12.64 -13.63
CA LEU A 63 2.15 -14.01 -13.58
C LEU A 63 1.93 -14.50 -12.14
N GLY A 64 2.33 -13.72 -11.14
CA GLY A 64 2.24 -14.06 -9.72
C GLY A 64 3.55 -14.59 -9.13
N MET A 65 3.42 -15.24 -7.97
CA MET A 65 4.55 -15.71 -7.15
C MET A 65 5.40 -16.77 -7.84
N ASP A 66 6.72 -16.62 -7.78
CA ASP A 66 7.66 -17.68 -8.11
C ASP A 66 7.83 -18.66 -6.94
N VAL A 67 7.02 -19.71 -6.93
CA VAL A 67 7.08 -20.75 -5.89
C VAL A 67 8.46 -21.40 -5.78
N PHE A 68 9.22 -21.52 -6.88
CA PHE A 68 10.56 -22.10 -6.83
C PHE A 68 11.56 -21.16 -6.17
N ALA A 69 11.51 -19.86 -6.49
CA ALA A 69 12.35 -18.87 -5.84
C ALA A 69 12.03 -18.76 -4.34
N VAL A 70 10.74 -18.76 -3.97
CA VAL A 70 10.30 -18.73 -2.57
C VAL A 70 10.79 -19.95 -1.79
N LYS A 71 10.72 -21.13 -2.39
CA LYS A 71 11.25 -22.36 -1.78
C LYS A 71 12.77 -22.29 -1.62
N ALA A 72 13.48 -21.88 -2.66
CA ALA A 72 14.94 -21.76 -2.64
C ALA A 72 15.40 -20.74 -1.59
N ASP A 73 14.74 -19.58 -1.50
CA ASP A 73 15.02 -18.57 -0.48
C ASP A 73 14.77 -19.10 0.93
N ALA A 74 13.66 -19.79 1.16
CA ALA A 74 13.37 -20.39 2.46
C ALA A 74 14.41 -21.45 2.88
N GLU A 75 14.85 -22.28 1.93
CA GLU A 75 15.91 -23.27 2.16
C GLU A 75 17.25 -22.59 2.44
N MET A 76 17.64 -21.57 1.66
CA MET A 76 18.91 -20.85 1.82
C MET A 76 18.95 -19.98 3.07
N SER A 77 17.83 -19.42 3.49
CA SER A 77 17.70 -18.63 4.72
C SER A 77 17.49 -19.49 5.97
N ALA A 78 17.46 -20.83 5.81
CA ALA A 78 17.15 -21.78 6.88
C ALA A 78 15.85 -21.45 7.64
N ARG A 79 14.87 -20.86 6.94
CA ARG A 79 13.59 -20.47 7.52
C ARG A 79 12.72 -21.71 7.72
N SER A 80 12.10 -21.82 8.91
CA SER A 80 11.06 -22.81 9.14
C SER A 80 9.80 -22.41 8.37
N ILE A 81 9.41 -23.18 7.36
CA ILE A 81 8.19 -22.91 6.58
C ILE A 81 6.98 -23.46 7.35
N ASN A 82 6.17 -22.56 7.88
CA ASN A 82 4.81 -22.89 8.31
C ASN A 82 3.88 -22.90 7.09
N PRO A 83 3.11 -23.98 6.85
CA PRO A 83 2.11 -24.02 5.79
C PRO A 83 1.13 -22.83 5.78
N ASP A 84 0.76 -22.31 6.95
CA ASP A 84 -0.15 -21.17 7.06
C ASP A 84 0.46 -19.88 6.54
N ASP A 85 1.75 -19.64 6.80
CA ASP A 85 2.45 -18.46 6.31
C ASP A 85 2.69 -18.54 4.81
N TYR A 86 2.95 -19.74 4.29
CA TYR A 86 2.97 -19.96 2.85
C TYR A 86 1.61 -19.70 2.20
N ASN A 87 0.50 -20.05 2.85
CA ASN A 87 -0.84 -19.71 2.37
C ASN A 87 -1.09 -18.20 2.36
N LYS A 88 -0.66 -17.48 3.40
CA LYS A 88 -0.73 -16.00 3.46
C LYS A 88 0.09 -15.36 2.35
N LEU A 89 1.30 -15.86 2.07
CA LEU A 89 2.11 -15.38 0.94
C LEU A 89 1.38 -15.50 -0.41
N LYS A 90 0.69 -16.62 -0.65
CA LYS A 90 -0.11 -16.78 -1.88
C LYS A 90 -1.24 -15.76 -1.99
N VAL A 91 -1.86 -15.40 -0.86
CA VAL A 91 -2.91 -14.36 -0.84
C VAL A 91 -2.30 -13.01 -1.23
N ILE A 92 -1.20 -12.61 -0.59
CA ILE A 92 -0.51 -11.35 -0.92
C ILE A 92 -0.10 -11.34 -2.40
N ALA A 93 0.48 -12.44 -2.88
CA ALA A 93 0.91 -12.59 -4.27
C ALA A 93 -0.24 -12.39 -5.26
N ARG A 94 -1.37 -13.05 -5.01
CA ARG A 94 -2.56 -12.95 -5.85
C ARG A 94 -3.06 -11.51 -5.89
N THR A 95 -3.24 -10.89 -4.73
CA THR A 95 -3.71 -9.49 -4.64
C THR A 95 -2.79 -8.55 -5.40
N VAL A 96 -1.48 -8.64 -5.17
CA VAL A 96 -0.49 -7.80 -5.88
C VAL A 96 -0.53 -8.05 -7.40
N THR A 97 -0.69 -9.29 -7.84
CA THR A 97 -0.80 -9.63 -9.27
C THR A 97 -2.03 -9.01 -9.91
N GLU A 98 -3.18 -9.08 -9.23
CA GLU A 98 -4.43 -8.49 -9.67
C GLU A 98 -4.32 -6.97 -9.75
N GLU A 99 -3.75 -6.32 -8.73
CA GLU A 99 -3.53 -4.86 -8.71
C GLU A 99 -2.58 -4.40 -9.83
N LEU A 100 -1.46 -5.09 -10.02
CA LEU A 100 -0.47 -4.72 -11.05
C LEU A 100 -1.00 -4.91 -12.47
N ASN A 101 -1.80 -5.94 -12.70
CA ASN A 101 -2.39 -6.21 -14.01
C ASN A 101 -3.67 -5.38 -14.24
N GLY A 102 -4.44 -5.11 -13.20
CA GLY A 102 -5.69 -4.33 -13.23
C GLY A 102 -5.46 -2.87 -13.59
N ARG A 103 -4.33 -2.28 -13.17
CA ARG A 103 -3.91 -0.92 -13.56
C ARG A 103 -3.64 -0.73 -15.06
N LYS A 104 -3.69 -1.80 -15.86
CA LYS A 104 -3.51 -1.75 -17.33
C LYS A 104 -4.83 -1.80 -18.13
N GLN A 105 -5.98 -1.79 -17.46
CA GLN A 105 -7.31 -1.67 -18.08
C GLN A 105 -7.82 -0.22 -17.94
#